data_AF-A0A0K8R8W5-F1
#
_entry.id   AF-A0A0K8R8W5-F1
#
_cell.length_a   1.000
_cell.length_b   1.000
_cell.length_c   1.000
_cell.angle_alpha   90.00
_cell.angle_beta   90.00
_cell.angle_gamma   90.00
#
_symmetry.space_group_name_H-M   'P 1'
#
loop_
_entity.id
_entity.type
_entity.pdbx_description
1 polymer ?
#
loop_
_entity_poly.entity_id
_entity_poly.type
_entity_poly.pdbx_seq_one_letter_code
_entity_poly.pdbx_strand_id
1 'polypeptide(L)'
;MQETFVVLAALSLVLGVQCAPQKVISVTLDSKWSSTPLHLEASEFFAEESNDYFWRFVSDFQNVDLATFSNSTPKAQYETVLEVASKHLSPARLALLKLSLSLRSHSPAVETFQQVRCKTPWPVYRCMTNANYIPASENRSKQIAFDGRSVWQKFNNMKFRVVNIKMTF
;
A
#
# COMPACT_ATOMS: atom_id res chain seq x y z
N MET A 1 -49.44 -28.18 33.82
CA MET A 1 -48.27 -27.28 33.77
C MET A 1 -46.96 -27.99 33.44
N GLN A 2 -46.81 -29.29 33.73
CA GLN A 2 -45.57 -30.05 33.51
C GLN A 2 -45.47 -30.65 32.08
N GLU A 3 -46.58 -31.14 31.55
CA GLU A 3 -46.66 -31.71 30.18
C GLU A 3 -46.27 -30.71 29.08
N THR A 4 -46.59 -29.42 29.26
CA THR A 4 -46.31 -28.36 28.28
C THR A 4 -44.81 -28.03 28.17
N PHE A 5 -44.06 -28.20 29.26
CA PHE A 5 -42.61 -27.95 29.29
C PHE A 5 -41.84 -29.03 28.53
N VAL A 6 -42.29 -30.29 28.64
CA VAL A 6 -41.71 -31.43 27.92
C VAL A 6 -41.91 -31.28 26.42
N VAL A 7 -43.09 -30.83 25.98
CA VAL A 7 -43.39 -30.60 24.55
C VAL A 7 -42.53 -29.46 23.97
N LEU A 8 -42.32 -28.37 24.72
CA LEU A 8 -41.45 -27.26 24.30
C LEU A 8 -39.96 -27.64 24.25
N ALA A 9 -39.50 -28.45 25.21
CA ALA A 9 -38.15 -28.99 25.22
C ALA A 9 -37.93 -29.97 24.06
N ALA A 10 -38.91 -30.84 23.78
CA ALA A 10 -38.87 -31.76 22.63
C ALA A 10 -38.89 -31.00 21.30
N LEU A 11 -39.69 -29.94 21.17
CA LEU A 11 -39.75 -29.11 19.97
C LEU A 11 -38.41 -28.38 19.71
N SER A 12 -37.74 -27.93 20.78
CA SER A 12 -36.43 -27.29 20.69
C SER A 12 -35.33 -28.27 20.25
N LEU A 13 -35.44 -29.55 20.64
CA LEU A 13 -34.53 -30.61 20.22
C LEU A 13 -34.73 -30.99 18.74
N VAL A 14 -35.98 -30.97 18.26
CA VAL A 14 -36.35 -31.29 16.86
C VAL A 14 -35.98 -30.15 15.91
N LEU A 15 -35.96 -28.91 16.37
CA LEU A 15 -35.49 -27.74 15.62
C LEU A 15 -33.97 -27.55 15.64
N GLY A 16 -33.21 -28.57 16.07
CA GLY A 16 -31.76 -28.60 15.92
C GLY A 16 -31.37 -28.50 14.45
N VAL A 17 -31.17 -27.28 13.97
CA VAL A 17 -30.67 -26.97 12.63
C VAL A 17 -29.29 -27.61 12.50
N GLN A 18 -29.25 -28.80 11.91
CA GLN A 18 -28.03 -29.41 11.45
C GLN A 18 -27.59 -28.64 10.21
N CYS A 19 -26.68 -27.69 10.41
CA CYS A 19 -26.00 -27.01 9.31
C CYS A 19 -25.15 -28.07 8.58
N ALA A 20 -25.69 -28.63 7.51
CA ALA A 20 -24.94 -29.54 6.65
C ALA A 20 -23.67 -28.82 6.15
N PRO A 21 -22.53 -29.53 6.01
CA PRO A 21 -21.30 -28.92 5.51
C PRO A 21 -21.53 -28.45 4.07
N GLN A 22 -21.58 -27.13 3.87
CA GLN A 22 -21.73 -26.51 2.56
C GLN A 22 -20.41 -26.63 1.79
N LYS A 23 -20.47 -27.04 0.52
CA LYS A 23 -19.30 -27.05 -0.37
C LYS A 23 -18.91 -25.60 -0.68
N VAL A 24 -17.85 -25.12 -0.04
CA VAL A 24 -17.31 -23.77 -0.27
C VAL A 24 -16.33 -23.81 -1.43
N ILE A 25 -16.53 -22.93 -2.41
CA ILE A 25 -15.56 -22.68 -3.49
C ILE A 25 -14.82 -21.39 -3.13
N SER A 26 -13.50 -21.48 -2.98
CA SER A 26 -12.63 -20.33 -2.74
C SER A 26 -11.96 -19.90 -4.05
N VAL A 27 -12.04 -18.60 -4.38
CA VAL A 27 -11.36 -17.99 -5.53
C VAL A 27 -10.43 -16.92 -5.00
N THR A 28 -9.16 -16.98 -5.38
CA THR A 28 -8.13 -15.99 -5.02
C THR A 28 -7.64 -15.26 -6.26
N LEU A 29 -7.26 -13.99 -6.11
CA LEU A 29 -6.69 -13.17 -7.17
C LEU A 29 -5.30 -12.71 -6.75
N ASP A 30 -4.30 -12.99 -7.59
CA ASP A 30 -2.92 -12.62 -7.35
C ASP A 30 -2.43 -11.62 -8.41
N SER A 31 -1.64 -10.63 -7.97
CA SER A 31 -0.99 -9.68 -8.85
C SER A 31 0.33 -10.23 -9.41
N LYS A 32 0.78 -9.70 -10.55
CA LYS A 32 2.06 -10.11 -11.16
C LYS A 32 3.30 -9.53 -10.45
N TRP A 33 3.15 -8.43 -9.74
CA TRP A 33 4.24 -7.75 -9.02
C TRP A 33 4.34 -8.20 -7.56
N SER A 34 5.49 -7.95 -6.93
CA SER A 34 5.70 -8.17 -5.49
C SER A 34 4.84 -7.24 -4.65
N SER A 35 4.52 -7.64 -3.41
CA SER A 35 3.75 -6.78 -2.49
C SER A 35 4.42 -5.41 -2.32
N THR A 36 3.66 -4.36 -2.62
CA THR A 36 4.09 -2.97 -2.44
C THR A 36 3.98 -2.56 -0.97
N PRO A 37 4.82 -1.62 -0.50
CA PRO A 37 4.79 -1.18 0.89
C PRO A 37 3.64 -0.19 1.15
N LEU A 38 2.93 -0.36 2.27
CA LEU A 38 1.71 0.38 2.60
C LEU A 38 1.90 1.90 2.72
N HIS A 39 3.04 2.36 3.22
CA HIS A 39 3.31 3.79 3.36
C HIS A 39 3.47 4.49 2.01
N LEU A 40 3.98 3.79 0.98
CA LEU A 40 4.04 4.34 -0.38
C LEU A 40 2.66 4.38 -1.02
N GLU A 41 1.83 3.36 -0.83
CA GLU A 41 0.44 3.37 -1.30
C GLU A 41 -0.37 4.50 -0.66
N ALA A 42 -0.17 4.74 0.64
CA ALA A 42 -0.78 5.89 1.32
C ALA A 42 -0.27 7.21 0.76
N SER A 43 1.03 7.32 0.42
CA SER A 43 1.57 8.54 -0.19
C SER A 43 0.93 8.83 -1.56
N GLU A 44 0.69 7.81 -2.39
CA GLU A 44 -0.02 7.98 -3.67
C GLU A 44 -1.47 8.45 -3.47
N PHE A 45 -2.16 7.94 -2.44
CA PHE A 45 -3.49 8.43 -2.07
C PHE A 45 -3.47 9.93 -1.73
N PHE A 46 -2.47 10.39 -0.97
CA PHE A 46 -2.32 11.81 -0.66
C PHE A 46 -2.00 12.67 -1.89
N ALA A 47 -1.21 12.13 -2.83
CA ALA A 47 -0.86 12.81 -4.06
C ALA A 47 -2.07 13.02 -4.98
N GLU A 48 -3.04 12.09 -4.98
CA GLU A 48 -4.30 12.22 -5.72
C GLU A 48 -5.18 13.35 -5.18
N GLU A 49 -5.21 13.57 -3.86
CA GLU A 49 -5.96 14.68 -3.25
C GLU A 49 -5.26 16.02 -3.50
N SER A 50 -3.95 16.13 -3.21
CA SER A 50 -3.13 17.27 -3.64
C SER A 50 -1.63 17.03 -3.46
N ASN A 51 -0.82 17.76 -4.24
CA ASN A 51 0.64 17.71 -4.10
C ASN A 51 1.11 18.20 -2.71
N ASP A 52 0.45 19.20 -2.12
CA ASP A 52 0.83 19.73 -0.81
C ASP A 52 0.57 18.71 0.31
N TYR A 53 -0.55 17.99 0.25
CA TYR A 53 -0.86 16.91 1.19
C TYR A 53 0.17 15.79 1.13
N PHE A 54 0.63 15.43 -0.08
CA PHE A 54 1.73 14.47 -0.24
C PHE A 54 2.99 14.91 0.51
N TRP A 55 3.45 16.14 0.30
CA TRP A 55 4.68 16.62 0.96
C TRP A 55 4.55 16.72 2.47
N ARG A 56 3.37 17.08 2.98
CA ARG A 56 3.09 17.10 4.42
C ARG A 56 3.17 15.70 5.01
N PHE A 57 2.53 14.72 4.36
CA PHE A 57 2.60 13.33 4.78
C PHE A 57 4.04 12.80 4.78
N VAL A 58 4.81 13.05 3.71
CA VAL A 58 6.22 12.62 3.61
C VAL A 58 7.06 13.27 4.71
N SER A 59 6.84 14.55 5.01
CA SER A 59 7.57 15.25 6.07
C SER A 59 7.26 14.68 7.45
N ASP A 60 5.99 14.35 7.72
CA ASP A 60 5.60 13.75 8.99
C ASP A 60 6.12 12.31 9.12
N PHE A 61 6.15 11.56 8.02
CA PHE A 61 6.65 10.18 7.98
C PHE A 61 8.18 10.10 8.13
N GLN A 62 8.94 11.16 7.80
CA GLN A 62 10.38 11.22 8.08
C GLN A 62 10.71 11.20 9.58
N ASN A 63 9.79 11.62 10.43
CA ASN A 63 9.97 11.57 11.88
C ASN A 63 9.75 10.17 12.45
N VAL A 64 9.18 9.25 11.65
CA VAL A 64 9.03 7.84 12.03
C VAL A 64 10.37 7.15 11.83
N ASP A 65 10.81 6.38 12.83
CA ASP A 65 12.00 5.54 12.67
C ASP A 65 11.72 4.42 11.63
N LEU A 66 12.26 4.63 10.43
CA LEU A 66 12.09 3.72 9.30
C LEU A 66 12.67 2.32 9.57
N ALA A 67 13.72 2.20 10.39
CA ALA A 67 14.34 0.92 10.71
C ALA A 67 13.43 0.08 11.62
N THR A 68 12.82 0.71 12.62
CA THR A 68 11.81 0.07 13.47
C THR A 68 10.54 -0.23 12.67
N PHE A 69 10.11 0.72 11.83
CA PHE A 69 8.93 0.55 10.98
C PHE A 69 9.07 -0.63 10.02
N SER A 70 10.19 -0.77 9.31
CA SER A 70 10.39 -1.86 8.34
C SER A 70 10.44 -3.24 8.98
N ASN A 71 10.92 -3.32 10.23
CA ASN A 71 11.03 -4.58 10.98
C ASN A 71 9.76 -4.93 11.78
N SER A 72 8.79 -4.03 11.83
CA SER A 72 7.54 -4.24 12.57
C SER A 72 6.56 -5.16 11.82
N THR A 73 5.54 -5.65 12.53
CA THR A 73 4.51 -6.50 11.91
C THR A 73 3.70 -5.72 10.88
N PRO A 74 3.15 -6.37 9.82
CA PRO A 74 2.34 -5.68 8.81
C PRO A 74 1.15 -4.90 9.42
N LYS A 75 0.58 -5.42 10.50
CA LYS A 75 -0.47 -4.73 11.26
C LYS A 75 0.08 -3.46 11.92
N ALA A 76 1.22 -3.53 12.60
CA ALA A 76 1.85 -2.35 13.20
C ALA A 76 2.19 -1.29 12.15
N GLN A 77 2.73 -1.70 11.00
CA GLN A 77 2.99 -0.80 9.87
C GLN A 77 1.72 -0.09 9.39
N TYR A 78 0.62 -0.83 9.26
CA TYR A 78 -0.68 -0.28 8.89
C TYR A 78 -1.18 0.75 9.91
N GLU A 79 -1.13 0.43 11.21
CA GLU A 79 -1.56 1.35 12.26
C GLU A 79 -0.69 2.62 12.31
N THR A 80 0.64 2.50 12.16
CA THR A 80 1.53 3.67 12.09
C THR A 80 1.21 4.56 10.88
N VAL A 81 0.94 3.96 9.72
CA VAL A 81 0.52 4.73 8.53
C VAL A 81 -0.78 5.48 8.78
N LEU A 82 -1.77 4.83 9.42
CA LEU A 82 -3.04 5.47 9.77
C LEU A 82 -2.87 6.57 10.81
N GLU A 83 -2.01 6.39 11.80
CA GLU A 83 -1.71 7.38 12.82
C GLU A 83 -1.13 8.65 12.18
N VAL A 84 -0.14 8.51 11.29
CA VAL A 84 0.42 9.64 10.55
C VAL A 84 -0.64 10.28 9.65
N ALA A 85 -1.41 9.48 8.91
CA ALA A 85 -2.44 9.98 8.00
C ALA A 85 -3.57 10.74 8.73
N SER A 86 -3.90 10.34 9.96
CA SER A 86 -4.95 10.96 10.77
C SER A 86 -4.68 12.44 11.12
N LYS A 87 -3.41 12.86 11.08
CA LYS A 87 -3.01 14.26 11.30
C LYS A 87 -3.39 15.18 10.14
N HIS A 88 -3.59 14.63 8.95
CA HIS A 88 -3.82 15.39 7.73
C HIS A 88 -5.23 15.22 7.15
N LEU A 89 -5.88 14.08 7.43
CA LEU A 89 -7.16 13.72 6.85
C LEU A 89 -8.33 13.94 7.80
N SER A 90 -9.48 14.30 7.23
CA SER A 90 -10.75 14.24 7.96
C SER A 90 -11.14 12.76 8.18
N PRO A 91 -12.02 12.46 9.17
CA PRO A 91 -12.44 11.09 9.45
C PRO A 91 -13.04 10.36 8.23
N ALA A 92 -13.75 11.08 7.36
CA ALA A 92 -14.33 10.53 6.13
C ALA A 92 -13.24 10.09 5.13
N ARG A 93 -12.23 10.95 4.91
CA ARG A 93 -11.10 10.61 4.03
C ARG A 93 -10.22 9.51 4.59
N LEU A 94 -10.08 9.45 5.91
CA LEU A 94 -9.37 8.35 6.58
C LEU A 94 -10.07 7.01 6.35
N ALA A 95 -11.40 6.97 6.37
CA ALA A 95 -12.16 5.77 6.00
C ALA A 95 -11.93 5.36 4.54
N LEU A 96 -11.84 6.33 3.62
CA LEU A 96 -11.49 6.07 2.22
C LEU A 96 -10.06 5.54 2.07
N LEU A 97 -9.10 6.07 2.83
CA LEU A 97 -7.72 5.55 2.86
C LEU A 97 -7.68 4.10 3.35
N LYS A 98 -8.44 3.76 4.40
CA LYS A 98 -8.54 2.37 4.90
C LYS A 98 -9.09 1.45 3.81
N LEU A 99 -10.12 1.90 3.10
CA LEU A 99 -10.69 1.17 1.98
C LEU A 99 -9.68 1.00 0.84
N SER A 100 -9.00 2.08 0.43
CA SER A 100 -8.04 2.07 -0.68
C SER A 100 -6.85 1.14 -0.41
N LEU A 101 -6.39 1.10 0.85
CA LEU A 101 -5.36 0.16 1.33
C LEU A 101 -5.86 -1.29 1.38
N SER A 102 -7.12 -1.54 1.75
CA SER A 102 -7.69 -2.89 1.70
C SER A 102 -7.80 -3.42 0.27
N LEU A 103 -8.11 -2.55 -0.68
CA LEU A 103 -8.20 -2.86 -2.10
C LEU A 103 -6.83 -2.88 -2.80
N ARG A 104 -5.76 -2.42 -2.14
CA ARG A 104 -4.42 -2.26 -2.72
C ARG A 104 -4.44 -1.45 -4.02
N SER A 105 -5.36 -0.49 -4.12
CA SER A 105 -5.69 0.26 -5.34
C SER A 105 -4.53 1.05 -5.94
N HIS A 106 -3.63 1.57 -5.11
CA HIS A 106 -2.47 2.35 -5.53
C HIS A 106 -1.20 1.51 -5.78
N SER A 107 -1.25 0.20 -5.60
CA SER A 107 -0.10 -0.70 -5.85
C SER A 107 0.46 -0.60 -7.28
N PRO A 108 -0.37 -0.53 -8.35
CA PRO A 108 0.13 -0.38 -9.71
C PRO A 108 0.90 0.93 -9.93
N ALA A 109 0.50 2.01 -9.27
CA ALA A 109 1.19 3.31 -9.35
C ALA A 109 2.59 3.21 -8.73
N VAL A 110 2.67 2.66 -7.51
CA VAL A 110 3.95 2.41 -6.83
C VAL A 110 4.87 1.53 -7.69
N GLU A 111 4.35 0.43 -8.23
CA GLU A 111 5.11 -0.46 -9.11
C GLU A 111 5.62 0.26 -10.37
N THR A 112 4.79 1.12 -10.98
CA THR A 112 5.18 1.89 -12.16
C THR A 112 6.40 2.76 -11.87
N PHE A 113 6.45 3.43 -10.70
CA PHE A 113 7.64 4.19 -10.30
C PHE A 113 8.87 3.31 -10.10
N GLN A 114 8.70 2.10 -9.55
CA GLN A 114 9.80 1.14 -9.40
C GLN A 114 10.33 0.64 -10.74
N GLN A 115 9.44 0.41 -11.71
CA GLN A 115 9.81 0.02 -13.07
C GLN A 115 10.56 1.13 -13.80
N VAL A 116 10.09 2.38 -13.68
CA VAL A 116 10.79 3.54 -14.24
C VAL A 116 12.18 3.66 -13.63
N ARG A 117 12.30 3.57 -12.29
CA ARG A 117 13.59 3.57 -11.58
C ARG A 117 14.53 2.48 -12.11
N CYS A 118 14.04 1.26 -12.28
CA CYS A 118 14.81 0.12 -12.78
C CYS A 118 15.36 0.33 -14.20
N LYS A 119 14.57 0.96 -15.08
CA LYS A 119 14.93 1.21 -16.48
C LYS A 119 15.86 2.41 -16.68
N THR A 120 16.18 3.14 -15.61
CA THR A 120 17.13 4.25 -15.72
C THR A 120 18.57 3.75 -15.91
N PRO A 121 19.40 4.45 -16.70
CA PRO A 121 20.79 4.05 -16.96
C PRO A 121 21.75 4.25 -15.76
N TRP A 122 21.24 4.68 -14.60
CA TRP A 122 22.07 5.02 -13.45
C TRP A 122 22.43 3.77 -12.61
N PRO A 123 23.72 3.53 -12.32
CA PRO A 123 24.19 2.28 -11.69
C PRO A 123 23.78 2.12 -10.22
N VAL A 124 23.31 3.19 -9.57
CA VAL A 124 23.01 3.20 -8.13
C VAL A 124 21.61 2.66 -7.80
N TYR A 125 20.69 2.60 -8.78
CA TYR A 125 19.26 2.34 -8.53
C TYR A 125 18.68 1.16 -9.30
N ARG A 126 19.53 0.26 -9.84
CA ARG A 126 19.05 -0.92 -10.55
C ARG A 126 18.25 -1.81 -9.59
N CYS A 127 16.95 -1.98 -9.85
CA CYS A 127 16.12 -2.86 -9.04
C CYS A 127 16.67 -4.29 -9.19
N MET A 128 16.93 -4.94 -8.05
CA MET A 128 17.55 -6.26 -8.01
C MET A 128 16.61 -7.29 -8.64
N THR A 129 16.89 -7.70 -9.87
CA THR A 129 16.28 -8.87 -10.50
C THR A 129 17.29 -10.01 -10.46
N ASN A 130 17.37 -10.69 -9.31
CA ASN A 130 18.02 -12.00 -9.06
C ASN A 130 19.57 -12.13 -9.15
N ALA A 131 20.14 -12.55 -8.01
CA ALA A 131 21.20 -13.56 -7.80
C ALA A 131 22.66 -13.39 -8.30
N ASN A 132 23.16 -12.17 -8.56
CA ASN A 132 24.63 -11.95 -8.54
C ASN A 132 24.96 -10.62 -7.85
N TYR A 133 25.26 -10.73 -6.56
CA TYR A 133 25.61 -9.63 -5.68
C TYR A 133 27.08 -9.26 -5.88
N ILE A 134 27.36 -8.10 -6.48
CA ILE A 134 28.62 -7.38 -6.28
C ILE A 134 28.24 -6.09 -5.54
N PRO A 135 28.61 -5.93 -4.25
CA PRO A 135 28.37 -4.69 -3.55
C PRO A 135 29.22 -3.60 -4.20
N ALA A 136 28.59 -2.49 -4.58
CA ALA A 136 29.33 -1.28 -4.91
C ALA A 136 30.04 -0.83 -3.62
N SER A 137 31.32 -1.16 -3.56
CA SER A 137 32.25 -0.86 -2.48
C SER A 137 32.31 0.64 -2.20
N GLU A 138 32.31 0.94 -0.90
CA GLU A 138 33.15 1.93 -0.22
C GLU A 138 33.08 3.40 -0.66
N ASN A 139 32.90 4.27 0.35
CA ASN A 139 32.99 5.73 0.32
C ASN A 139 31.83 6.50 -0.31
N ARG A 140 30.88 6.89 0.55
CA ARG A 140 30.17 8.15 0.33
C ARG A 140 29.83 8.88 1.63
N SER A 141 30.85 9.42 2.29
CA SER A 141 30.74 10.50 3.29
C SER A 141 30.36 11.84 2.65
N LYS A 142 29.34 11.84 1.78
CA LYS A 142 28.65 13.06 1.35
C LYS A 142 27.17 12.74 1.40
N GLN A 143 26.59 13.04 2.56
CA GLN A 143 25.15 13.14 2.74
C GLN A 143 24.69 14.32 1.87
N ILE A 144 24.42 14.04 0.61
CA ILE A 144 23.73 14.97 -0.28
C ILE A 144 22.32 15.05 0.29
N ALA A 145 22.04 16.12 1.02
CA ALA A 145 20.68 16.50 1.38
C ALA A 145 19.91 16.72 0.08
N PHE A 146 19.26 15.65 -0.40
CA PHE A 146 18.37 15.73 -1.54
C PHE A 146 17.06 16.34 -1.04
N ASP A 147 16.90 17.64 -1.29
CA ASP A 147 15.60 18.29 -1.15
C ASP A 147 14.65 17.75 -2.23
N GLY A 148 13.89 16.73 -1.87
CA GLY A 148 12.96 16.03 -2.76
C GLY A 148 11.92 16.96 -3.40
N ARG A 149 11.58 18.08 -2.76
CA ARG A 149 10.63 19.08 -3.31
C ARG A 149 11.17 19.74 -4.58
N SER A 150 12.44 20.12 -4.58
CA SER A 150 13.09 20.77 -5.73
C SER A 150 13.17 19.85 -6.97
N VAL A 151 13.35 18.54 -6.76
CA VAL A 151 13.42 17.54 -7.83
C VAL A 151 12.05 17.30 -8.43
N TRP A 152 11.02 17.16 -7.59
CA TRP A 152 9.65 16.99 -8.03
C TRP A 152 9.09 18.24 -8.72
N GLN A 153 9.39 19.45 -8.25
CA GLN A 153 9.02 20.68 -8.96
C GLN A 153 9.68 20.77 -10.35
N LYS A 154 10.92 20.29 -10.50
CA LYS A 154 11.56 20.17 -11.81
C LYS A 154 10.89 19.13 -12.71
N PHE A 155 10.44 18.01 -12.15
CA PHE A 155 9.69 16.99 -12.91
C PHE A 155 8.29 17.48 -13.29
N ASN A 156 7.58 18.17 -12.40
CA ASN A 156 6.21 18.64 -12.61
C ASN A 156 6.15 19.78 -13.64
N ASN A 157 7.21 20.60 -13.73
CA ASN A 157 7.38 21.61 -14.79
C ASN A 157 7.95 21.04 -16.09
N MET A 158 8.27 19.74 -16.14
CA MET A 158 8.74 19.11 -17.36
C MET A 158 7.52 18.84 -18.25
N LYS A 159 7.38 19.61 -19.33
CA LYS A 159 6.33 19.40 -20.33
C LYS A 159 6.57 18.05 -21.02
N PHE A 160 5.93 17.00 -20.54
CA PHE A 160 5.97 15.69 -21.18
C PHE A 160 5.38 15.84 -22.58
N ARG A 161 6.22 15.70 -23.60
CA ARG A 161 5.75 15.57 -24.98
C ARG A 161 5.02 14.24 -25.05
N VAL A 162 3.68 14.29 -25.10
CA VAL A 162 2.85 13.11 -25.39
C VAL A 162 3.31 12.59 -26.75
N VAL A 163 4.07 11.50 -26.74
CA VAL A 163 4.36 10.76 -27.96
C VAL A 163 3.09 10.00 -28.28
N ASN A 164 2.41 10.40 -29.36
CA ASN A 164 1.24 9.70 -29.88
C ASN A 164 1.61 8.23 -30.14
N ILE A 165 1.12 7.32 -29.30
CA ILE A 165 1.21 5.90 -29.55
C ILE A 165 0.04 5.56 -30.49
N LYS A 166 0.34 5.38 -31.77
CA LYS A 166 -0.62 4.91 -32.76
C LYS A 166 -0.78 3.40 -32.57
N MET A 167 -1.87 2.96 -31.95
CA MET A 167 -2.28 1.56 -31.99
C MET A 167 -2.84 1.27 -33.38
N THR A 168 -2.07 0.52 -34.18
CA THR A 168 -2.58 -0.14 -35.39
C THR A 168 -3.21 -1.46 -34.95
N PHE A 169 -4.48 -1.64 -35.31
CA PHE A 169 -5.23 -2.89 -35.15
C PHE A 169 -4.73 -3.97 -36.11
#